data_AF-A0A3B8JWB3-F1
#
_entry.id   AF-A0A3B8JWB3-F1
#
_cell.length_a   1.000
_cell.length_b   1.000
_cell.length_c   1.000
_cell.angle_alpha   90.00
_cell.angle_beta   90.00
_cell.angle_gamma   90.00
#
_symmetry.space_group_name_H-M   'P 1'
#
loop_
_entity.id
_entity.type
_entity.pdbx_description
1 polymer ?
#
loop_
_entity_poly.entity_id
_entity_poly.type
_entity_poly.pdbx_seq_one_letter_code
_entity_poly.pdbx_strand_id
1 'polypeptide(L)'
;MTDTVKISFKLNPITHFTVLLIMLLSSSLAAFSLSISGYKATGIISPRFTFKEVYRCESWHFHLGEYEFHLPKDSIVIPVYYKGVFHGIVIQKNKEELTVSEENRSHKITYGFLALSDNTFLRLKKDTLFLTLEDLSLKKRVLAYAGQKIKLPQLSGIGFTYMFLPPPESYYFYLENGIVQQDFPLPHAGENIGRYLLYFSLISCIVILTIQILTLDLHPSVKLLHLLANTPPTRQELFLALIIFPVVFLAEKFSGFRPFNSLIDPFSVILYLALALLLFILARKQVITTPTIIVTGWHLQRCLILALIVFFIITAFSAFQFPTGILPEFTYLEIAFKFLLCSFYALAKESCWRGFLHTLLERLGGKWMGLILTPLVFSALFSLNLLCKPRGISTSPDDLLQSFFFIPLTFFMLGYMYYRTRNIFCSTALHALLLFLPELLIF
;
A
#
# COMPACT_ATOMS: atom_id res chain seq x y z
N MET A 1 3.71 5.96 47.76
CA MET A 1 2.30 5.86 47.31
C MET A 1 1.93 7.17 46.66
N THR A 2 1.99 7.23 45.33
CA THR A 2 1.61 8.41 44.56
C THR A 2 0.27 8.12 43.91
N ASP A 3 -0.80 8.66 44.49
CA ASP A 3 -2.14 8.65 43.93
C ASP A 3 -2.12 9.42 42.62
N THR A 4 -2.09 8.67 41.52
CA THR A 4 -2.36 9.22 40.19
C THR A 4 -3.86 9.52 40.15
N VAL A 5 -4.19 10.81 40.24
CA VAL A 5 -5.53 11.34 40.05
C VAL A 5 -6.04 10.84 38.69
N LYS A 6 -6.89 9.81 38.71
CA LYS A 6 -7.69 9.42 37.56
C LYS A 6 -8.70 10.54 37.32
N ILE A 7 -8.30 11.52 36.51
CA ILE A 7 -9.23 12.48 35.93
C ILE A 7 -10.09 11.71 34.92
N SER A 8 -11.11 11.01 35.40
CA SER A 8 -12.15 10.47 34.53
C SER A 8 -13.16 11.59 34.31
N PHE A 9 -12.97 12.37 33.24
CA PHE A 9 -14.08 13.15 32.70
C PHE A 9 -15.13 12.15 32.21
N LYS A 10 -16.12 11.85 33.06
CA LYS A 10 -17.38 11.23 32.62
C LYS A 10 -18.15 12.29 31.83
N LEU A 11 -17.69 12.57 30.61
CA LEU A 11 -18.41 13.41 29.67
C LEU A 11 -19.77 12.75 29.39
N ASN A 12 -20.82 13.56 29.32
CA ASN A 12 -22.10 13.13 28.78
C ASN A 12 -21.85 12.55 27.36
N PRO A 13 -22.46 11.41 26.98
CA PRO A 13 -22.33 10.83 25.64
C PRO A 13 -22.49 11.84 24.51
N ILE A 14 -23.40 12.83 24.64
CA ILE A 14 -23.59 13.91 23.67
C ILE A 14 -22.34 14.79 23.61
N THR A 15 -21.83 15.26 24.75
CA THR A 15 -20.61 16.08 24.80
C THR A 15 -19.39 15.32 24.27
N HIS A 16 -19.27 14.02 24.59
CA HIS A 16 -18.21 13.18 24.05
C HIS A 16 -18.29 13.07 22.52
N PHE A 17 -19.48 12.84 21.98
CA PHE A 17 -19.72 12.83 20.53
C PHE A 17 -19.40 14.18 19.89
N THR A 18 -19.86 15.30 20.46
CA THR A 18 -19.60 16.65 19.94
C THR A 18 -18.11 16.96 19.91
N VAL A 19 -17.37 16.62 20.98
CA VAL A 19 -15.91 16.81 21.03
C VAL A 19 -15.21 15.98 19.96
N LEU A 20 -15.58 14.70 19.78
CA LEU A 20 -15.01 13.85 18.74
C LEU A 20 -15.31 14.39 17.33
N LEU A 21 -16.52 14.91 17.10
CA LEU A 21 -16.92 15.50 15.83
C LEU A 21 -16.13 16.78 15.53
N ILE A 22 -15.92 17.66 16.50
CA ILE A 22 -15.09 18.87 16.36
C ILE A 22 -13.66 18.46 16.01
N MET A 23 -13.09 17.48 16.71
CA MET A 23 -11.75 16.96 16.39
C MET A 23 -11.69 16.41 14.97
N LEU A 24 -12.69 15.62 14.54
CA LEU A 24 -12.75 15.05 13.19
C LEU A 24 -12.78 16.14 12.11
N LEU A 25 -13.60 17.17 12.31
CA LEU A 25 -13.73 18.30 11.38
C LEU A 25 -12.44 19.11 11.32
N SER A 26 -11.82 19.40 12.47
CA SER A 26 -10.55 20.14 12.53
C SER A 26 -9.40 19.38 11.86
N SER A 27 -9.27 18.07 12.11
CA SER A 27 -8.26 17.22 11.45
C SER A 27 -8.50 17.11 9.95
N SER A 28 -9.76 17.02 9.51
CA SER A 28 -10.12 16.98 8.08
C SER A 28 -9.77 18.30 7.38
N LEU A 29 -10.05 19.44 8.02
CA LEU A 29 -9.71 20.76 7.49
C LEU A 29 -8.19 20.95 7.42
N ALA A 30 -7.44 20.51 8.44
CA ALA A 30 -5.99 20.54 8.45
C ALA A 30 -5.37 19.66 7.34
N ALA A 31 -5.87 18.43 7.19
CA ALA A 31 -5.42 17.51 6.13
C ALA A 31 -5.69 18.10 4.74
N PHE A 32 -6.88 18.66 4.53
CA PHE A 32 -7.26 19.31 3.27
C PHE A 32 -6.38 20.53 2.98
N SER A 33 -6.12 21.37 3.98
CA SER A 33 -5.25 22.56 3.84
C SER A 33 -3.82 22.16 3.48
N LEU A 34 -3.26 21.14 4.14
CA LEU A 34 -1.93 20.61 3.83
C LEU A 34 -1.86 20.06 2.40
N SER A 35 -2.89 19.33 1.97
CA SER A 35 -2.95 18.82 0.61
C SER A 35 -2.96 19.93 -0.44
N ILE A 36 -3.81 20.96 -0.28
CA ILE A 36 -3.85 22.07 -1.22
C ILE A 36 -2.50 22.80 -1.27
N SER A 37 -1.87 23.01 -0.11
CA SER A 37 -0.57 23.68 -0.02
C SER A 37 0.59 22.91 -0.65
N GLY A 38 0.38 21.63 -0.98
CA GLY A 38 1.44 20.70 -1.43
C GLY A 38 0.98 19.66 -2.43
N TYR A 39 -0.03 19.91 -3.27
CA TYR A 39 -0.71 18.93 -4.12
C TYR A 39 0.22 18.03 -4.97
N LYS A 40 1.42 18.51 -5.32
CA LYS A 40 2.44 17.72 -6.06
C LYS A 40 3.16 16.66 -5.20
N ALA A 41 3.04 16.73 -3.87
CA ALA A 41 3.77 15.92 -2.91
C ALA A 41 3.00 14.67 -2.41
N THR A 42 1.72 14.51 -2.75
CA THR A 42 0.91 13.37 -2.27
C THR A 42 0.97 12.15 -3.18
N GLY A 43 1.54 12.28 -4.38
CA GLY A 43 1.61 11.19 -5.36
C GLY A 43 0.25 10.86 -5.98
N ILE A 44 0.24 9.95 -6.95
CA ILE A 44 -0.97 9.45 -7.60
C ILE A 44 -1.06 7.94 -7.43
N ILE A 45 -2.27 7.38 -7.33
CA ILE A 45 -2.45 5.92 -7.30
C ILE A 45 -2.02 5.36 -8.64
N SER A 46 -1.14 4.34 -8.62
CA SER A 46 -0.63 3.56 -9.77
C SER A 46 -1.25 3.92 -11.13
N PRO A 47 -0.76 4.98 -11.82
CA PRO A 47 -1.34 5.48 -13.05
C PRO A 47 -1.34 4.41 -14.13
N ARG A 48 -2.44 4.36 -14.89
CA ARG A 48 -2.47 3.61 -16.14
C ARG A 48 -2.06 4.49 -17.28
N PHE A 49 -0.89 4.19 -17.82
CA PHE A 49 -0.42 4.84 -19.01
C PHE A 49 -1.11 4.27 -20.24
N THR A 50 -1.42 5.15 -21.16
CA THR A 50 -2.01 4.85 -22.46
C THR A 50 -0.95 5.07 -23.53
N PHE A 51 -0.90 4.14 -24.48
CA PHE A 51 0.05 4.14 -25.57
C PHE A 51 -0.73 4.20 -26.88
N LYS A 52 -0.77 5.37 -27.51
CA LYS A 52 -1.51 5.57 -28.77
C LYS A 52 -0.64 5.24 -29.99
N GLU A 53 0.63 5.56 -29.88
CA GLU A 53 1.58 5.58 -30.99
C GLU A 53 2.81 4.75 -30.64
N VAL A 54 3.42 4.16 -31.66
CA VAL A 54 4.72 3.49 -31.57
C VAL A 54 5.52 3.97 -32.76
N TYR A 55 6.69 4.55 -32.51
CA TYR A 55 7.56 5.07 -33.54
C TYR A 55 8.81 4.22 -33.65
N ARG A 56 9.28 4.10 -34.89
CA ARG A 56 10.63 3.72 -35.23
C ARG A 56 11.40 5.00 -35.57
N CYS A 57 12.52 5.23 -34.92
CA CYS A 57 13.34 6.42 -35.15
C CYS A 57 14.58 6.11 -36.01
N GLU A 58 15.05 7.14 -36.69
CA GLU A 58 16.44 7.20 -37.15
C GLU A 58 17.39 7.28 -35.96
N SER A 59 18.71 7.20 -36.21
CA SER A 59 19.70 7.39 -35.14
C SER A 59 19.45 8.71 -34.42
N TRP A 60 19.21 8.63 -33.11
CA TRP A 60 18.81 9.76 -32.29
C TRP A 60 19.81 9.97 -31.15
N HIS A 61 20.41 11.15 -31.13
CA HIS A 61 21.40 11.56 -30.12
C HIS A 61 20.91 12.80 -29.40
N PHE A 62 20.86 12.72 -28.07
CA PHE A 62 20.45 13.87 -27.27
C PHE A 62 21.05 13.84 -25.87
N HIS A 63 21.14 15.01 -25.26
CA HIS A 63 21.58 15.19 -23.88
C HIS A 63 20.39 15.46 -22.97
N LEU A 64 20.39 14.86 -21.79
CA LEU A 64 19.42 15.12 -20.72
C LEU A 64 20.16 15.11 -19.38
N GLY A 65 20.33 16.29 -18.79
CA GLY A 65 21.19 16.45 -17.62
C GLY A 65 22.65 16.15 -17.94
N GLU A 66 23.26 15.28 -17.14
CA GLU A 66 24.66 14.84 -17.28
C GLU A 66 24.79 13.63 -18.23
N TYR A 67 23.68 13.13 -18.76
CA TYR A 67 23.64 11.91 -19.56
C TYR A 67 23.47 12.22 -21.05
N GLU A 68 24.22 11.49 -21.85
CA GLU A 68 24.12 11.49 -23.31
C GLU A 68 23.49 10.17 -23.77
N PHE A 69 22.40 10.28 -24.52
CA PHE A 69 21.65 9.15 -25.04
C PHE A 69 21.96 8.97 -26.52
N HIS A 70 22.30 7.74 -26.89
CA HIS A 70 22.53 7.34 -28.26
C HIS A 70 21.65 6.14 -28.61
N LEU A 71 20.59 6.41 -29.38
CA LEU A 71 19.68 5.40 -29.89
C LEU A 71 20.05 5.11 -31.35
N PRO A 72 20.43 3.86 -31.70
CA PRO A 72 20.74 3.49 -33.07
C PRO A 72 19.49 3.49 -33.96
N LYS A 73 19.69 3.47 -35.27
CA LYS A 73 18.62 3.35 -36.26
C LYS A 73 17.72 2.14 -35.97
N ASP A 74 16.44 2.28 -36.30
CA ASP A 74 15.38 1.32 -36.05
C ASP A 74 14.97 1.17 -34.56
N SER A 75 15.49 2.02 -33.65
CA SER A 75 15.08 2.03 -32.24
C SER A 75 13.61 2.42 -32.08
N ILE A 76 12.98 1.87 -31.04
CA ILE A 76 11.55 2.04 -30.80
C ILE A 76 11.34 3.11 -29.72
N VAL A 77 10.49 4.08 -30.03
CA VAL A 77 10.08 5.14 -29.10
C VAL A 77 8.56 5.11 -28.96
N ILE A 78 8.08 5.05 -27.73
CA ILE A 78 6.66 4.94 -27.41
C ILE A 78 6.28 6.11 -26.51
N PRO A 79 5.51 7.10 -27.00
CA PRO A 79 4.95 8.14 -26.16
C PRO A 79 4.03 7.56 -25.09
N VAL A 80 4.17 8.10 -23.89
CA VAL A 80 3.46 7.67 -22.70
C VAL A 80 2.48 8.76 -22.31
N TYR A 81 1.19 8.44 -22.32
CA TYR A 81 0.14 9.39 -21.96
C TYR A 81 -0.58 8.95 -20.69
N TYR A 82 -0.90 9.89 -19.80
CA TYR A 82 -1.79 9.68 -18.65
C TYR A 82 -2.93 10.69 -18.72
N LYS A 83 -4.18 10.21 -18.63
CA LYS A 83 -5.39 11.02 -18.82
C LYS A 83 -5.37 11.87 -20.09
N GLY A 84 -4.77 11.34 -21.16
CA GLY A 84 -4.65 12.01 -22.46
C GLY A 84 -3.53 13.05 -22.57
N VAL A 85 -2.82 13.35 -21.47
CA VAL A 85 -1.67 14.27 -21.42
C VAL A 85 -0.37 13.50 -21.60
N PHE A 86 0.59 14.06 -22.33
CA PHE A 86 1.91 13.45 -22.51
C PHE A 86 2.74 13.56 -21.23
N HIS A 87 3.38 12.45 -20.82
CA HIS A 87 4.20 12.38 -19.60
C HIS A 87 5.59 11.81 -19.82
N GLY A 88 5.94 11.43 -21.05
CA GLY A 88 7.27 10.92 -21.36
C GLY A 88 7.28 9.90 -22.48
N ILE A 89 8.38 9.16 -22.57
CA ILE A 89 8.62 8.14 -23.57
C ILE A 89 9.21 6.86 -22.96
N VAL A 90 8.81 5.72 -23.49
CA VAL A 90 9.56 4.47 -23.35
C VAL A 90 10.44 4.31 -24.57
N ILE A 91 11.73 4.09 -24.34
CA ILE A 91 12.71 3.75 -25.37
C ILE A 91 13.04 2.27 -25.27
N GLN A 92 13.14 1.60 -26.41
CA GLN A 92 13.42 0.17 -26.48
C GLN A 92 14.30 -0.15 -27.69
N LYS A 93 15.26 -1.06 -27.48
CA LYS A 93 16.05 -1.62 -28.57
C LYS A 93 15.18 -2.45 -29.52
N ASN A 94 15.53 -2.41 -30.80
CA ASN A 94 14.97 -3.30 -31.82
C ASN A 94 15.99 -4.36 -32.23
N LYS A 95 17.12 -3.92 -32.79
CA LYS A 95 18.23 -4.79 -33.23
C LYS A 95 19.49 -4.52 -32.41
N GLU A 96 19.95 -3.26 -32.42
CA GLU A 96 21.16 -2.82 -31.75
C GLU A 96 20.87 -2.27 -30.35
N GLU A 97 21.83 -2.40 -29.44
CA GLU A 97 21.70 -1.91 -28.06
C GLU A 97 21.76 -0.39 -28.01
N LEU A 98 21.00 0.20 -27.09
CA LEU A 98 21.04 1.65 -26.85
C LEU A 98 22.24 1.92 -25.93
N THR A 99 22.91 3.06 -26.12
CA THR A 99 24.02 3.48 -25.28
C THR A 99 23.68 4.75 -24.53
N VAL A 100 23.95 4.76 -23.24
CA VAL A 100 23.85 5.95 -22.38
C VAL A 100 25.23 6.21 -21.79
N SER A 101 25.78 7.39 -22.02
CA SER A 101 27.04 7.84 -21.45
C SER A 101 26.80 8.82 -20.30
N GLU A 102 27.55 8.66 -19.22
CA GLU A 102 27.67 9.58 -18.09
C GLU A 102 29.15 9.88 -17.93
N GLU A 103 29.57 11.11 -18.24
CA GLU A 103 30.97 11.54 -18.26
C GLU A 103 31.89 10.54 -19.02
N ASN A 104 32.57 9.65 -18.28
CA ASN A 104 33.52 8.65 -18.80
C ASN A 104 32.99 7.20 -18.83
N ARG A 105 31.74 6.97 -18.44
CA ARG A 105 31.14 5.63 -18.37
C ARG A 105 30.07 5.49 -19.44
N SER A 106 30.20 4.48 -20.29
CA SER A 106 29.18 4.11 -21.27
C SER A 106 28.43 2.86 -20.80
N HIS A 107 27.12 2.91 -20.86
CA HIS A 107 26.21 1.88 -20.40
C HIS A 107 25.34 1.42 -21.55
N LYS A 108 25.37 0.12 -21.85
CA LYS A 108 24.47 -0.49 -22.82
C LYS A 108 23.17 -0.87 -22.14
N ILE A 109 22.04 -0.49 -22.73
CA ILE A 109 20.70 -0.76 -22.22
C ILE A 109 19.81 -1.31 -23.33
N THR A 110 18.83 -2.13 -22.97
CA THR A 110 17.82 -2.61 -23.92
C THR A 110 16.51 -1.84 -23.86
N TYR A 111 16.27 -1.14 -22.75
CA TYR A 111 15.14 -0.23 -22.60
C TYR A 111 15.39 0.85 -21.54
N GLY A 112 14.58 1.91 -21.60
CA GLY A 112 14.50 2.94 -20.59
C GLY A 112 13.15 3.64 -20.61
N PHE A 113 12.77 4.25 -19.50
CA PHE A 113 11.63 5.14 -19.41
C PHE A 113 12.14 6.54 -19.06
N LEU A 114 11.75 7.53 -19.85
CA LEU A 114 12.10 8.93 -19.63
C LEU A 114 10.80 9.71 -19.46
N ALA A 115 10.54 10.17 -18.25
CA ALA A 115 9.46 11.06 -17.93
C ALA A 115 9.93 12.51 -18.09
N LEU A 116 9.29 13.23 -19.00
CA LEU A 116 9.64 14.59 -19.42
C LEU A 116 8.42 15.26 -20.04
N SER A 117 8.39 16.59 -20.09
CA SER A 117 7.28 17.33 -20.70
C SER A 117 7.30 17.30 -22.21
N ASP A 118 6.13 17.53 -22.81
CA ASP A 118 5.94 17.57 -24.26
C ASP A 118 6.86 18.59 -24.93
N ASN A 119 7.01 19.78 -24.34
CA ASN A 119 7.94 20.81 -24.82
C ASN A 119 9.39 20.31 -24.84
N THR A 120 9.83 19.61 -23.79
CA THR A 120 11.18 19.03 -23.74
C THR A 120 11.32 17.92 -24.77
N PHE A 121 10.31 17.06 -24.92
CA PHE A 121 10.32 16.01 -25.94
C PHE A 121 10.49 16.58 -27.35
N LEU A 122 9.68 17.57 -27.71
CA LEU A 122 9.74 18.21 -29.02
C LEU A 122 11.10 18.89 -29.26
N ARG A 123 11.68 19.51 -28.22
CA ARG A 123 13.03 20.09 -28.27
C ARG A 123 14.13 19.05 -28.44
N LEU A 124 14.00 17.87 -27.82
CA LEU A 124 14.99 16.78 -27.94
C LEU A 124 14.85 16.07 -29.29
N LYS A 125 13.62 15.92 -29.79
CA LYS A 125 13.34 15.32 -31.09
C LYS A 125 13.96 16.11 -32.23
N LYS A 126 13.93 17.46 -32.17
CA LYS A 126 14.42 18.36 -33.24
C LYS A 126 13.96 17.87 -34.63
N ASP A 127 14.91 17.62 -35.52
CA ASP A 127 14.69 17.17 -36.91
C ASP A 127 14.73 15.64 -37.04
N THR A 128 14.81 14.89 -35.94
CA THR A 128 14.86 13.42 -36.00
C THR A 128 13.54 12.84 -36.46
N LEU A 129 13.60 12.01 -37.50
CA LEU A 129 12.45 11.45 -38.17
C LEU A 129 11.90 10.24 -37.40
N PHE A 130 10.64 10.33 -36.99
CA PHE A 130 9.93 9.30 -36.23
C PHE A 130 8.84 8.73 -37.13
N LEU A 131 9.06 7.52 -37.63
CA LEU A 131 8.14 6.81 -38.52
C LEU A 131 7.19 5.95 -37.70
N THR A 132 5.89 6.06 -37.92
CA THR A 132 4.91 5.19 -37.29
C THR A 132 5.17 3.74 -37.63
N LEU A 133 5.15 2.87 -36.61
CA LEU A 133 5.30 1.44 -36.80
C LEU A 133 4.00 0.84 -37.34
N GLU A 134 4.02 0.44 -38.61
CA GLU A 134 2.85 -0.13 -39.31
C GLU A 134 2.66 -1.63 -39.05
N ASP A 135 3.73 -2.36 -38.70
CA ASP A 135 3.65 -3.79 -38.39
C ASP A 135 2.80 -4.02 -37.13
N LEU A 136 1.55 -4.43 -37.34
CA LEU A 136 0.57 -4.69 -36.28
C LEU A 136 1.04 -5.76 -35.29
N SER A 137 1.80 -6.76 -35.75
CA SER A 137 2.26 -7.87 -34.90
C SER A 137 3.38 -7.40 -33.96
N LEU A 138 4.35 -6.65 -34.49
CA LEU A 138 5.42 -6.04 -33.71
C LEU A 138 4.85 -4.98 -32.76
N LYS A 139 3.93 -4.13 -33.24
CA LYS A 139 3.27 -3.09 -32.45
C LYS A 139 2.54 -3.68 -31.24
N LYS A 140 1.73 -4.73 -31.43
CA LYS A 140 1.05 -5.43 -30.31
C LYS A 140 2.04 -5.98 -29.29
N ARG A 141 3.11 -6.63 -29.76
CA ARG A 141 4.16 -7.19 -28.88
C ARG A 141 4.83 -6.09 -28.06
N VAL A 142 5.26 -5.02 -28.71
CA VAL A 142 5.95 -3.89 -28.09
C VAL A 142 5.06 -3.21 -27.03
N LEU A 143 3.79 -2.95 -27.36
CA LEU A 143 2.85 -2.33 -26.43
C LEU A 143 2.56 -3.20 -25.20
N ALA A 144 2.49 -4.53 -25.35
CA ALA A 144 2.30 -5.44 -24.22
C ALA A 144 3.43 -5.36 -23.18
N TYR A 145 4.66 -5.07 -23.62
CA TYR A 145 5.82 -4.93 -22.73
C TYR A 145 6.08 -3.50 -22.24
N ALA A 146 5.56 -2.48 -22.93
CA ALA A 146 5.83 -1.08 -22.61
C ALA A 146 5.40 -0.69 -21.19
N GLY A 147 4.21 -1.13 -20.75
CA GLY A 147 3.69 -0.83 -19.41
C GLY A 147 4.55 -1.38 -18.28
N GLN A 148 5.11 -2.59 -18.45
CA GLN A 148 5.98 -3.23 -17.44
C GLN A 148 7.33 -2.52 -17.28
N LYS A 149 7.74 -1.74 -18.28
CA LYS A 149 9.02 -1.03 -18.31
C LYS A 149 8.95 0.37 -17.69
N ILE A 150 7.75 0.88 -17.44
CA ILE A 150 7.59 2.16 -16.76
C ILE A 150 7.82 1.93 -15.26
N LYS A 151 8.94 2.45 -14.75
CA LYS A 151 9.23 2.45 -13.32
C LYS A 151 9.36 3.89 -12.85
N LEU A 152 8.35 4.37 -12.14
CA LEU A 152 8.37 5.66 -11.45
C LEU A 152 8.79 5.45 -9.98
N PRO A 153 9.22 6.50 -9.27
CA PRO A 153 9.36 6.46 -7.82
C PRO A 153 8.03 6.06 -7.19
N GLN A 154 8.06 5.06 -6.30
CA GLN A 154 6.86 4.52 -5.67
C GLN A 154 7.01 4.49 -4.16
N LEU A 155 5.92 4.77 -3.45
CA LEU A 155 5.85 4.62 -2.00
C LEU A 155 4.56 3.88 -1.65
N SER A 156 4.67 2.80 -0.88
CA SER A 156 3.50 2.14 -0.30
C SER A 156 3.01 2.96 0.89
N GLY A 157 1.91 3.69 0.72
CA GLY A 157 1.28 4.41 1.82
C GLY A 157 0.23 3.55 2.55
N ILE A 158 -0.84 4.17 3.06
CA ILE A 158 -1.93 3.46 3.75
C ILE A 158 -2.78 2.71 2.71
N GLY A 159 -2.46 1.44 2.49
CA GLY A 159 -3.25 0.52 1.64
C GLY A 159 -3.14 0.73 0.12
N PHE A 160 -2.45 1.77 -0.34
CA PHE A 160 -2.23 2.06 -1.76
C PHE A 160 -0.75 2.30 -2.05
N THR A 161 -0.33 1.95 -3.27
CA THR A 161 0.98 2.36 -3.82
C THR A 161 0.83 3.68 -4.56
N TYR A 162 1.57 4.67 -4.09
CA TYR A 162 1.65 6.00 -4.65
C TYR A 162 2.82 6.04 -5.62
N MET A 163 2.58 6.58 -6.81
CA MET A 163 3.63 6.87 -7.79
C MET A 163 3.78 8.38 -7.92
N PHE A 164 5.02 8.83 -8.08
CA PHE A 164 5.33 10.25 -8.22
C PHE A 164 5.71 10.56 -9.66
N LEU A 165 4.84 11.28 -10.35
CA LEU A 165 5.16 11.83 -11.67
C LEU A 165 6.07 13.06 -11.52
N PRO A 166 7.08 13.24 -12.38
CA PRO A 166 7.83 14.48 -12.41
C PRO A 166 6.89 15.65 -12.74
N PRO A 167 7.07 16.81 -12.09
CA PRO A 167 6.44 18.04 -12.55
C PRO A 167 6.86 18.39 -13.99
N PRO A 168 6.04 19.15 -14.73
CA PRO A 168 6.27 19.45 -16.16
C PRO A 168 7.64 20.06 -16.50
N GLU A 169 8.29 20.73 -15.55
CA GLU A 169 9.57 21.40 -15.76
C GLU A 169 10.78 20.52 -15.42
N SER A 170 10.54 19.35 -14.84
CA SER A 170 11.58 18.40 -14.43
C SER A 170 11.59 17.17 -15.32
N TYR A 171 12.66 16.38 -15.21
CA TYR A 171 12.75 15.07 -15.83
C TYR A 171 13.13 13.99 -14.83
N TYR A 172 12.74 12.77 -15.17
CA TYR A 172 13.13 11.56 -14.47
C TYR A 172 13.38 10.48 -15.50
N PHE A 173 14.43 9.70 -15.34
CA PHE A 173 14.59 8.51 -16.15
C PHE A 173 15.00 7.30 -15.34
N TYR A 174 14.52 6.15 -15.80
CA TYR A 174 14.84 4.84 -15.27
C TYR A 174 15.38 3.96 -16.40
N LEU A 175 16.57 3.42 -16.23
CA LEU A 175 17.19 2.50 -17.17
C LEU A 175 17.15 1.06 -16.65
N GLU A 176 17.19 0.09 -17.56
CA GLU A 176 17.21 -1.34 -17.24
C GLU A 176 18.25 -1.71 -16.17
N ASN A 177 19.44 -1.11 -16.24
CA ASN A 177 20.56 -1.38 -15.34
C ASN A 177 20.38 -0.76 -13.94
N GLY A 178 19.22 -0.16 -13.66
CA GLY A 178 18.91 0.47 -12.37
C GLY A 178 19.47 1.88 -12.20
N ILE A 179 20.00 2.48 -13.29
CA ILE A 179 20.43 3.88 -13.29
C ILE A 179 19.17 4.76 -13.26
N VAL A 180 19.11 5.64 -12.27
CA VAL A 180 17.99 6.54 -12.04
C VAL A 180 18.54 7.94 -11.80
N GLN A 181 18.15 8.90 -12.64
CA GLN A 181 18.35 10.33 -12.36
C GLN A 181 17.01 11.01 -12.21
N GLN A 182 16.96 11.96 -11.28
CA GLN A 182 15.78 12.71 -10.95
C GLN A 182 16.12 14.17 -10.71
N ASP A 183 15.38 15.07 -11.36
CA ASP A 183 15.55 16.53 -11.23
C ASP A 183 14.39 17.17 -10.42
N PHE A 184 13.80 16.41 -9.50
CA PHE A 184 12.78 16.93 -8.59
C PHE A 184 12.89 16.27 -7.21
N PRO A 185 12.63 17.00 -6.13
CA PRO A 185 12.65 16.43 -4.79
C PRO A 185 11.44 15.49 -4.61
N LEU A 186 11.70 14.24 -4.23
CA LEU A 186 10.64 13.34 -3.80
C LEU A 186 10.03 13.83 -2.48
N PRO A 187 8.72 13.65 -2.27
CA PRO A 187 8.06 14.11 -1.05
C PRO A 187 8.50 13.36 0.21
N HIS A 188 9.13 12.21 0.06
CA HIS A 188 9.74 11.43 1.14
C HIS A 188 11.25 11.69 1.31
N ALA A 189 11.82 12.66 0.58
CA ALA A 189 13.24 13.01 0.65
C ALA A 189 13.46 14.40 1.29
N GLY A 190 14.58 14.55 1.99
CA GLY A 190 15.01 15.82 2.60
C GLY A 190 13.97 16.40 3.58
N GLU A 191 13.71 17.70 3.45
CA GLU A 191 12.81 18.45 4.34
C GLU A 191 11.32 18.13 4.15
N ASN A 192 10.94 17.44 3.06
CA ASN A 192 9.53 17.15 2.76
C ASN A 192 8.94 15.98 3.57
N ILE A 193 9.80 15.11 4.12
CA ILE A 193 9.37 13.92 4.87
C ILE A 193 8.47 14.29 6.06
N GLY A 194 8.73 15.40 6.74
CA GLY A 194 7.94 15.85 7.89
C GLY A 194 6.51 16.24 7.51
N ARG A 195 6.33 16.94 6.38
CA ARG A 195 5.00 17.30 5.86
C ARG A 195 4.20 16.06 5.47
N TYR A 196 4.87 15.11 4.84
CA TYR A 196 4.29 13.84 4.42
C TYR A 196 3.85 12.99 5.62
N LEU A 197 4.70 12.85 6.65
CA LEU A 197 4.35 12.18 7.90
C LEU A 197 3.16 12.85 8.60
N LEU A 198 3.18 14.18 8.73
CA LEU A 198 2.09 14.96 9.32
C LEU A 198 0.76 14.69 8.60
N TYR A 199 0.78 14.70 7.27
CA TYR A 199 -0.41 14.46 6.44
C TYR A 199 -1.04 13.09 6.72
N PHE A 200 -0.24 12.02 6.67
CA PHE A 200 -0.74 10.67 6.92
C PHE A 200 -1.09 10.40 8.39
N SER A 201 -0.44 11.08 9.34
CA SER A 201 -0.86 11.09 10.74
C SER A 201 -2.24 11.71 10.91
N LEU A 202 -2.55 12.79 10.19
CA LEU A 202 -3.88 13.40 10.20
C LEU A 202 -4.93 12.47 9.57
N ILE A 203 -4.65 11.84 8.43
CA ILE A 203 -5.56 10.82 7.86
C ILE A 203 -5.84 9.73 8.89
N SER A 204 -4.80 9.28 9.58
CA SER A 204 -4.94 8.22 10.58
C SER A 204 -5.78 8.66 11.77
N CYS A 205 -5.60 9.91 12.21
CA CYS A 205 -6.44 10.52 13.23
C CYS A 205 -7.91 10.56 12.78
N ILE A 206 -8.19 10.99 11.54
CA ILE A 206 -9.54 11.01 10.96
C ILE A 206 -10.14 9.61 11.00
N VAL A 207 -9.42 8.59 10.51
CA VAL A 207 -9.88 7.19 10.51
C VAL A 207 -10.20 6.71 11.93
N ILE A 208 -9.29 6.92 12.90
CA ILE A 208 -9.49 6.52 14.31
C ILE A 208 -10.71 7.22 14.90
N LEU A 209 -10.88 8.51 14.66
CA LEU A 209 -12.02 9.29 15.14
C LEU A 209 -13.34 8.82 14.52
N THR A 210 -13.36 8.53 13.22
CA THR A 210 -14.52 7.96 12.53
C THR A 210 -14.88 6.60 13.10
N ILE A 211 -13.90 5.71 13.31
CA ILE A 211 -14.12 4.42 13.96
C ILE A 211 -14.70 4.62 15.35
N GLN A 212 -14.13 5.52 16.15
CA GLN A 212 -14.63 5.80 17.50
C GLN A 212 -16.09 6.27 17.47
N ILE A 213 -16.43 7.25 16.63
CA ILE A 213 -17.79 7.80 16.50
C ILE A 213 -18.79 6.73 16.08
N LEU A 214 -18.49 5.98 15.03
CA LEU A 214 -19.38 4.97 14.45
C LEU A 214 -19.51 3.70 15.31
N THR A 215 -18.71 3.59 16.37
CA THR A 215 -18.73 2.45 17.30
C THR A 215 -18.99 2.87 18.75
N LEU A 216 -19.47 4.09 19.00
CA LEU A 216 -19.74 4.58 20.36
C LEU A 216 -20.75 3.69 21.11
N ASP A 217 -21.73 3.15 20.39
CA ASP A 217 -22.82 2.31 20.90
C ASP A 217 -22.49 0.81 20.92
N LEU A 218 -21.32 0.42 20.42
CA LEU A 218 -20.89 -0.98 20.44
C LEU A 218 -20.28 -1.32 21.81
N HIS A 219 -20.83 -2.33 22.45
CA HIS A 219 -20.33 -2.88 23.70
C HIS A 219 -19.81 -4.30 23.50
N PRO A 220 -18.65 -4.66 24.10
CA PRO A 220 -18.14 -6.02 24.03
C PRO A 220 -19.10 -6.98 24.73
N SER A 221 -19.19 -8.21 24.23
CA SER A 221 -20.01 -9.24 24.88
C SER A 221 -19.48 -9.56 26.28
N VAL A 222 -20.39 -9.86 27.21
CA VAL A 222 -20.05 -10.22 28.61
C VAL A 222 -19.08 -11.40 28.64
N LYS A 223 -19.25 -12.38 27.74
CA LYS A 223 -18.38 -13.55 27.61
C LYS A 223 -16.94 -13.17 27.23
N LEU A 224 -16.76 -12.21 26.32
CA LEU A 224 -15.44 -11.74 25.93
C LEU A 224 -14.78 -10.92 27.03
N LEU A 225 -15.54 -10.05 27.70
CA LEU A 225 -15.06 -9.32 28.87
C LEU A 225 -14.55 -10.28 29.96
N HIS A 226 -15.29 -11.36 30.23
CA HIS A 226 -14.88 -12.38 31.18
C HIS A 226 -13.59 -13.09 30.75
N LEU A 227 -13.47 -13.46 29.47
CA LEU A 227 -12.25 -14.07 28.93
C LEU A 227 -11.03 -13.14 29.12
N LEU A 228 -11.16 -11.88 28.72
CA LEU A 228 -10.05 -10.91 28.80
C LEU A 228 -9.65 -10.56 30.24
N ALA A 229 -10.60 -10.58 31.19
CA ALA A 229 -10.33 -10.23 32.58
C ALA A 229 -9.84 -11.43 33.42
N ASN A 230 -10.37 -12.63 33.17
CA ASN A 230 -10.27 -13.74 34.12
C ASN A 230 -9.49 -14.96 33.60
N THR A 231 -9.10 -14.99 32.31
CA THR A 231 -8.37 -16.13 31.74
C THR A 231 -6.96 -15.74 31.30
N PRO A 232 -5.92 -15.96 32.13
CA PRO A 232 -4.55 -15.68 31.72
C PRO A 232 -4.11 -16.64 30.60
N PRO A 233 -3.16 -16.22 29.74
CA PRO A 233 -2.64 -17.02 28.64
C PRO A 233 -1.90 -18.26 29.13
N THR A 234 -2.14 -19.40 28.47
CA THR A 234 -1.50 -20.66 28.85
C THR A 234 -0.08 -20.74 28.28
N ARG A 235 0.80 -21.54 28.91
CA ARG A 235 2.16 -21.80 28.38
C ARG A 235 2.12 -22.37 26.96
N GLN A 236 1.12 -23.18 26.65
CA GLN A 236 0.91 -23.76 25.32
C GLN A 236 0.57 -22.68 24.28
N GLU A 237 -0.29 -21.71 24.62
CA GLU A 237 -0.61 -20.57 23.75
C GLU A 237 0.63 -19.70 23.48
N LEU A 238 1.47 -19.47 24.49
CA LEU A 238 2.73 -18.72 24.33
C LEU A 238 3.74 -19.47 23.45
N PHE A 239 3.88 -20.78 23.63
CA PHE A 239 4.74 -21.60 22.78
C PHE A 239 4.23 -21.67 21.34
N LEU A 240 2.91 -21.75 21.16
CA LEU A 240 2.27 -21.70 19.85
C LEU A 240 2.53 -20.36 19.15
N ALA A 241 2.50 -19.23 19.86
CA ALA A 241 2.86 -17.94 19.28
C ALA A 241 4.30 -17.91 18.75
N LEU A 242 5.23 -18.57 19.45
CA LEU A 242 6.62 -18.71 19.02
C LEU A 242 6.75 -19.56 17.74
N ILE A 243 5.94 -20.62 17.60
CA ILE A 243 5.94 -21.50 16.41
C ILE A 243 5.25 -20.82 15.21
N ILE A 244 4.17 -20.07 15.45
CA ILE A 244 3.43 -19.38 14.39
C ILE A 244 4.31 -18.30 13.74
N PHE A 245 5.20 -17.67 14.51
CA PHE A 245 6.04 -16.57 14.03
C PHE A 245 6.90 -16.94 12.80
N PRO A 246 7.70 -18.03 12.78
CA PRO A 246 8.40 -18.49 11.58
C PRO A 246 7.49 -18.75 10.37
N VAL A 247 6.32 -19.35 10.58
CA VAL A 247 5.38 -19.68 9.49
C VAL A 247 4.79 -18.40 8.89
N VAL A 248 4.42 -17.44 9.73
CA VAL A 248 3.95 -16.13 9.31
C VAL A 248 5.06 -15.34 8.60
N PHE A 249 6.29 -15.38 9.10
CA PHE A 249 7.45 -14.77 8.42
C PHE A 249 7.66 -15.35 7.02
N LEU A 250 7.59 -16.68 6.87
CA LEU A 250 7.64 -17.36 5.57
C LEU A 250 6.48 -16.93 4.65
N ALA A 251 5.25 -16.88 5.17
CA ALA A 251 4.08 -16.46 4.41
C ALA A 251 4.19 -15.00 3.92
N GLU A 252 4.70 -14.09 4.76
CA GLU A 252 4.95 -12.70 4.36
C GLU A 252 6.11 -12.60 3.36
N LYS A 253 7.16 -13.43 3.48
CA LYS A 253 8.26 -13.48 2.51
C LYS A 253 7.79 -13.81 1.10
N PHE A 254 6.90 -14.80 0.96
CA PHE A 254 6.31 -15.13 -0.35
C PHE A 254 5.41 -14.01 -0.90
N SER A 255 4.73 -13.25 -0.04
CA SER A 255 3.99 -12.05 -0.45
C SER A 255 4.89 -10.85 -0.81
N GLY A 256 6.21 -11.03 -0.79
CA GLY A 256 7.20 -9.98 -1.04
C GLY A 256 7.27 -8.94 0.07
N PHE A 257 6.80 -9.28 1.27
CA PHE A 257 6.59 -8.34 2.38
C PHE A 257 5.86 -7.10 1.86
N ARG A 258 4.64 -7.28 1.38
CA ARG A 258 3.77 -6.16 1.03
C ARG A 258 2.36 -6.50 1.50
N PRO A 259 1.98 -6.12 2.72
CA PRO A 259 0.78 -6.66 3.36
C PRO A 259 -0.52 -6.31 2.64
N PHE A 260 -0.52 -5.26 1.82
CA PHE A 260 -1.64 -4.79 1.01
C PHE A 260 -1.34 -4.88 -0.49
N ASN A 261 -0.41 -5.76 -0.88
CA ASN A 261 -0.19 -6.05 -2.29
C ASN A 261 -1.26 -7.01 -2.78
N SER A 262 -1.81 -6.65 -3.91
CA SER A 262 -2.92 -7.32 -4.55
C SER A 262 -2.47 -8.52 -5.39
N LEU A 263 -1.17 -8.58 -5.72
CA LEU A 263 -0.49 -9.78 -6.22
C LEU A 263 -0.26 -10.77 -5.07
N ILE A 264 -1.32 -11.51 -4.73
CA ILE A 264 -1.29 -12.51 -3.66
C ILE A 264 -0.59 -13.78 -4.17
N ASP A 265 0.55 -14.11 -3.56
CA ASP A 265 1.28 -15.34 -3.87
C ASP A 265 0.52 -16.59 -3.38
N PRO A 266 0.33 -17.63 -4.21
CA PRO A 266 -0.41 -18.84 -3.83
C PRO A 266 0.14 -19.54 -2.58
N PHE A 267 1.46 -19.55 -2.38
CA PHE A 267 2.07 -20.17 -1.19
C PHE A 267 1.73 -19.38 0.07
N SER A 268 1.69 -18.04 -0.01
CA SER A 268 1.25 -17.20 1.11
C SER A 268 -0.19 -17.53 1.51
N VAL A 269 -1.09 -17.74 0.53
CA VAL A 269 -2.49 -18.16 0.78
C VAL A 269 -2.54 -19.50 1.50
N ILE A 270 -1.84 -20.50 0.98
CA ILE A 270 -1.83 -21.85 1.55
C ILE A 270 -1.32 -21.82 2.99
N LEU A 271 -0.23 -21.11 3.28
CA LEU A 271 0.34 -21.00 4.62
C LEU A 271 -0.62 -20.33 5.61
N TYR A 272 -1.26 -19.23 5.21
CA TYR A 272 -2.24 -18.56 6.07
C TYR A 272 -3.50 -19.40 6.30
N LEU A 273 -4.01 -20.08 5.28
CA LEU A 273 -5.14 -21.00 5.43
C LEU A 273 -4.79 -22.19 6.33
N ALA A 274 -3.60 -22.76 6.18
CA ALA A 274 -3.12 -23.85 7.05
C ALA A 274 -2.99 -23.39 8.51
N LEU A 275 -2.48 -22.18 8.75
CA LEU A 275 -2.42 -21.57 10.08
C LEU A 275 -3.82 -21.34 10.66
N ALA A 276 -4.75 -20.80 9.88
CA ALA A 276 -6.12 -20.58 10.31
C ALA A 276 -6.82 -21.91 10.66
N LEU A 277 -6.62 -22.95 9.85
CA LEU A 277 -7.12 -24.29 10.11
C LEU A 277 -6.51 -24.91 11.37
N LEU A 278 -5.20 -24.76 11.56
CA LEU A 278 -4.51 -25.22 12.76
C LEU A 278 -5.07 -24.55 14.02
N LEU A 279 -5.20 -23.21 14.00
CA LEU A 279 -5.81 -22.45 15.09
C LEU A 279 -7.24 -22.91 15.36
N PHE A 280 -8.03 -23.17 14.32
CA PHE A 280 -9.39 -23.70 14.46
C PHE A 280 -9.41 -25.11 15.12
N ILE A 281 -8.53 -26.02 14.70
CA ILE A 281 -8.42 -27.36 15.29
C ILE A 281 -8.00 -27.28 16.76
N LEU A 282 -7.00 -26.46 17.09
CA LEU A 282 -6.53 -26.27 18.47
C LEU A 282 -7.60 -25.64 19.36
N ALA A 283 -8.38 -24.70 18.82
CA ALA A 283 -9.51 -24.10 19.51
C ALA A 283 -10.63 -25.12 19.79
N ARG A 284 -10.94 -25.99 18.81
CA ARG A 284 -11.91 -27.09 18.96
C ARG A 284 -11.47 -28.11 20.01
N LYS A 285 -10.17 -28.40 20.08
CA LYS A 285 -9.57 -29.29 21.09
C LYS A 285 -9.36 -28.61 22.45
N GLN A 286 -9.78 -27.34 22.62
CA GLN A 286 -9.63 -26.56 23.85
C GLN A 286 -8.18 -26.39 24.32
N VAL A 287 -7.19 -26.57 23.42
CA VAL A 287 -5.75 -26.37 23.69
C VAL A 287 -5.44 -24.88 23.79
N ILE A 288 -6.04 -24.11 22.88
CA ILE A 288 -6.13 -22.67 23.02
C ILE A 288 -7.53 -22.35 23.50
N THR A 289 -7.62 -21.38 24.41
CA THR A 289 -8.89 -20.78 24.82
C THR A 289 -9.60 -20.44 23.54
N THR A 290 -10.78 -21.01 23.29
CA THR A 290 -11.59 -20.62 22.12
C THR A 290 -11.80 -19.14 22.31
N PRO A 291 -11.10 -18.27 21.57
CA PRO A 291 -11.51 -16.91 21.60
C PRO A 291 -12.87 -16.97 20.91
N THR A 292 -13.64 -15.92 21.05
CA THR A 292 -14.59 -15.57 20.01
C THR A 292 -13.83 -15.26 18.69
N ILE A 293 -12.90 -16.13 18.24
CA ILE A 293 -12.20 -16.14 16.94
C ILE A 293 -13.21 -16.27 15.80
N ILE A 294 -14.45 -16.68 16.10
CA ILE A 294 -15.37 -17.11 15.08
C ILE A 294 -16.62 -16.25 15.17
N VAL A 295 -16.66 -15.25 14.28
CA VAL A 295 -17.88 -14.93 13.55
C VAL A 295 -19.06 -14.68 14.49
N THR A 296 -18.96 -13.68 15.35
CA THR A 296 -20.18 -13.08 15.86
C THR A 296 -20.80 -12.32 14.68
N GLY A 297 -21.83 -12.91 14.04
CA GLY A 297 -22.63 -12.22 13.02
C GLY A 297 -23.36 -10.98 13.58
N TRP A 298 -23.31 -10.80 14.90
CA TRP A 298 -23.80 -9.62 15.59
C TRP A 298 -23.09 -8.37 15.05
N HIS A 299 -23.90 -7.41 14.59
CA HIS A 299 -23.45 -6.18 13.96
C HIS A 299 -22.64 -6.36 12.67
N LEU A 300 -22.77 -7.49 11.94
CA LEU A 300 -22.07 -7.71 10.67
C LEU A 300 -22.33 -6.58 9.67
N GLN A 301 -23.60 -6.16 9.51
CA GLN A 301 -23.95 -5.04 8.63
C GLN A 301 -23.23 -3.75 9.02
N ARG A 302 -23.18 -3.43 10.33
CA ARG A 302 -22.47 -2.24 10.83
C ARG A 302 -20.95 -2.36 10.61
N CYS A 303 -20.39 -3.56 10.77
CA CYS A 303 -18.98 -3.83 10.52
C CYS A 303 -18.62 -3.62 9.03
N LEU A 304 -19.49 -4.05 8.12
CA LEU A 304 -19.32 -3.84 6.68
C LEU A 304 -19.44 -2.35 6.32
N ILE A 305 -20.44 -1.65 6.86
CA ILE A 305 -20.61 -0.20 6.65
C ILE A 305 -19.39 0.56 7.18
N LEU A 306 -18.91 0.22 8.38
CA LEU A 306 -17.72 0.84 8.96
C LEU A 306 -16.48 0.60 8.10
N ALA A 307 -16.25 -0.64 7.66
CA ALA A 307 -15.13 -0.97 6.77
C ALA A 307 -15.20 -0.19 5.46
N LEU A 308 -16.40 -0.06 4.87
CA LEU A 308 -16.62 0.72 3.65
C LEU A 308 -16.33 2.21 3.85
N ILE A 309 -16.83 2.81 4.94
CA ILE A 309 -16.58 4.23 5.26
C ILE A 309 -15.09 4.47 5.49
N VAL A 310 -14.42 3.62 6.27
CA VAL A 310 -12.98 3.74 6.52
C VAL A 310 -12.19 3.56 5.21
N PHE A 311 -12.55 2.58 4.40
CA PHE A 311 -11.96 2.40 3.07
C PHE A 311 -12.13 3.65 2.20
N PHE A 312 -13.33 4.26 2.20
CA PHE A 312 -13.61 5.47 1.44
C PHE A 312 -12.80 6.66 1.94
N ILE A 313 -12.68 6.85 3.26
CA ILE A 313 -11.83 7.90 3.86
C ILE A 313 -10.38 7.68 3.45
N ILE A 314 -9.86 6.46 3.61
CA ILE A 314 -8.50 6.12 3.17
C ILE A 314 -8.39 6.47 1.70
N THR A 315 -9.26 5.99 0.83
CA THR A 315 -9.18 6.24 -0.62
C THR A 315 -9.27 7.72 -0.98
N ALA A 316 -10.23 8.46 -0.43
CA ALA A 316 -10.47 9.86 -0.79
C ALA A 316 -9.31 10.77 -0.37
N PHE A 317 -8.81 10.62 0.86
CA PHE A 317 -7.69 11.42 1.36
C PHE A 317 -6.33 10.89 0.91
N SER A 318 -6.20 9.59 0.66
CA SER A 318 -4.99 9.02 0.07
C SER A 318 -4.83 9.46 -1.39
N ALA A 319 -5.86 9.23 -2.21
CA ALA A 319 -5.73 9.32 -3.65
C ALA A 319 -5.79 10.75 -4.20
N PHE A 320 -6.50 11.66 -3.53
CA PHE A 320 -7.05 12.90 -4.15
C PHE A 320 -7.68 12.68 -5.53
N GLN A 321 -8.10 11.45 -5.80
CA GLN A 321 -8.66 10.99 -7.06
C GLN A 321 -9.82 10.05 -6.71
N PHE A 322 -10.98 10.35 -7.26
CA PHE A 322 -12.12 9.47 -7.16
C PHE A 322 -12.05 8.43 -8.27
N PRO A 323 -12.44 7.17 -8.00
CA PRO A 323 -12.47 6.17 -9.03
C PRO A 323 -13.43 6.59 -10.15
N THR A 324 -12.94 6.63 -11.38
CA THR A 324 -13.71 7.01 -12.58
C THR A 324 -14.36 5.81 -13.27
N GLY A 325 -14.01 4.59 -12.88
CA GLY A 325 -14.59 3.38 -13.47
C GLY A 325 -13.98 2.08 -12.94
N ILE A 326 -14.43 0.98 -13.52
CA ILE A 326 -13.95 -0.38 -13.28
C ILE A 326 -13.19 -0.85 -14.54
N LEU A 327 -12.20 -1.70 -14.38
CA LEU A 327 -11.53 -2.36 -15.49
C LEU A 327 -12.50 -3.04 -16.47
N PRO A 328 -12.41 -2.74 -17.78
CA PRO A 328 -13.25 -3.39 -18.78
C PRO A 328 -12.87 -4.86 -19.04
N GLU A 329 -11.67 -5.29 -18.62
CA GLU A 329 -11.13 -6.63 -18.91
C GLU A 329 -11.65 -7.73 -17.98
N PHE A 330 -12.31 -7.39 -16.87
CA PHE A 330 -12.80 -8.38 -15.92
C PHE A 330 -14.27 -8.70 -16.18
N THR A 331 -14.57 -9.98 -16.34
CA THR A 331 -15.95 -10.49 -16.28
C THR A 331 -16.49 -10.43 -14.85
N TYR A 332 -17.82 -10.32 -14.68
CA TYR A 332 -18.45 -10.34 -13.35
C TYR A 332 -18.05 -11.56 -12.51
N LEU A 333 -17.86 -12.72 -13.16
CA LEU A 333 -17.41 -13.95 -12.51
C LEU A 333 -15.98 -13.81 -11.96
N GLU A 334 -15.05 -13.27 -12.75
CA GLU A 334 -13.66 -13.05 -12.33
C GLU A 334 -13.58 -12.04 -11.19
N ILE A 335 -14.37 -10.96 -11.25
CA ILE A 335 -14.49 -9.97 -10.16
C ILE A 335 -14.93 -10.66 -8.87
N ALA A 336 -15.98 -11.47 -8.93
CA ALA A 336 -16.51 -12.19 -7.78
C ALA A 336 -15.50 -13.21 -7.21
N PHE A 337 -14.87 -14.01 -8.07
CA PHE A 337 -13.87 -14.99 -7.67
C PHE A 337 -12.66 -14.33 -7.00
N LYS A 338 -12.18 -13.22 -7.57
CA LYS A 338 -11.06 -12.47 -7.05
C LYS A 338 -11.36 -11.79 -5.71
N PHE A 339 -12.55 -11.20 -5.57
CA PHE A 339 -13.00 -10.65 -4.29
C PHE A 339 -13.09 -11.72 -3.21
N LEU A 340 -13.63 -12.90 -3.56
CA LEU A 340 -13.75 -14.04 -2.67
C LEU A 340 -12.37 -14.55 -2.25
N LEU A 341 -11.41 -14.66 -3.17
CA LEU A 341 -10.02 -15.01 -2.88
C LEU A 341 -9.38 -14.01 -1.90
N CYS A 342 -9.48 -12.71 -2.18
CA CYS A 342 -8.95 -11.66 -1.29
C CYS A 342 -9.60 -11.70 0.09
N SER A 343 -10.91 -11.99 0.15
CA SER A 343 -11.67 -12.09 1.40
C SER A 343 -11.24 -13.29 2.24
N PHE A 344 -11.02 -14.46 1.62
CA PHE A 344 -10.53 -15.64 2.34
C PHE A 344 -9.09 -15.46 2.83
N TYR A 345 -8.22 -14.88 1.99
CA TYR A 345 -6.86 -14.55 2.37
C TYR A 345 -6.84 -13.57 3.57
N ALA A 346 -7.61 -12.47 3.48
CA ALA A 346 -7.74 -11.51 4.55
C ALA A 346 -8.31 -12.16 5.82
N LEU A 347 -9.32 -13.03 5.72
CA LEU A 347 -9.91 -13.72 6.87
C LEU A 347 -8.88 -14.59 7.57
N ALA A 348 -8.09 -15.36 6.82
CA ALA A 348 -7.05 -16.23 7.37
C ALA A 348 -5.95 -15.42 8.07
N LYS A 349 -5.50 -14.33 7.44
CA LYS A 349 -4.50 -13.42 8.00
C LYS A 349 -5.02 -12.72 9.26
N GLU A 350 -6.22 -12.16 9.23
CA GLU A 350 -6.84 -11.51 10.40
C GLU A 350 -7.14 -12.48 11.54
N SER A 351 -7.45 -13.75 11.25
CA SER A 351 -7.65 -14.78 12.28
C SER A 351 -6.37 -15.05 13.07
N CYS A 352 -5.22 -15.05 12.41
CA CYS A 352 -3.92 -15.18 13.06
C CYS A 352 -3.57 -13.91 13.86
N TRP A 353 -3.65 -12.75 13.22
CA TRP A 353 -3.19 -11.49 13.79
C TRP A 353 -4.14 -10.93 14.87
N ARG A 354 -5.43 -10.78 14.55
CA ARG A 354 -6.43 -10.18 15.46
C ARG A 354 -7.10 -11.25 16.30
N GLY A 355 -7.41 -12.41 15.70
CA GLY A 355 -8.07 -13.50 16.41
C GLY A 355 -7.19 -14.14 17.49
N PHE A 356 -5.94 -14.47 17.16
CA PHE A 356 -5.03 -15.15 18.06
C PHE A 356 -4.05 -14.19 18.76
N LEU A 357 -3.14 -13.55 18.01
CA LEU A 357 -2.02 -12.80 18.61
C LEU A 357 -2.48 -11.56 19.41
N HIS A 358 -3.37 -10.75 18.84
CA HIS A 358 -3.91 -9.57 19.53
C HIS A 358 -4.62 -9.96 20.82
N THR A 359 -5.50 -10.96 20.78
CA THR A 359 -6.20 -11.47 21.97
C THR A 359 -5.24 -12.02 23.03
N LEU A 360 -4.20 -12.74 22.60
CA LEU A 360 -3.16 -13.26 23.49
C LEU A 360 -2.46 -12.13 24.25
N LEU A 361 -2.06 -11.08 23.52
CA LEU A 361 -1.40 -9.90 24.10
C LEU A 361 -2.35 -9.10 24.99
N GLU A 362 -3.64 -9.00 24.67
CA GLU A 362 -4.62 -8.38 25.57
C GLU A 362 -4.77 -9.13 26.90
N ARG A 363 -4.71 -10.46 26.88
CA ARG A 363 -4.77 -11.28 28.10
C ARG A 363 -3.47 -11.22 28.91
N LEU A 364 -2.33 -10.97 28.27
CA LEU A 364 -1.04 -10.86 28.95
C LEU A 364 -0.88 -9.54 29.72
N GLY A 365 -1.31 -8.41 29.14
CA GLY A 365 -0.98 -7.07 29.66
C GLY A 365 -2.09 -6.05 29.49
N GLY A 366 -3.32 -6.51 29.24
CA GLY A 366 -4.48 -5.67 29.07
C GLY A 366 -4.67 -5.12 27.65
N LYS A 367 -5.80 -4.43 27.49
CA LYS A 367 -6.32 -3.92 26.21
C LYS A 367 -5.30 -3.16 25.34
N TRP A 368 -4.53 -2.27 25.97
CA TRP A 368 -3.54 -1.45 25.27
C TRP A 368 -2.37 -2.27 24.74
N MET A 369 -2.05 -3.39 25.39
CA MET A 369 -0.93 -4.21 24.99
C MET A 369 -1.22 -4.94 23.67
N GLY A 370 -2.44 -5.47 23.48
CA GLY A 370 -2.84 -6.02 22.19
C GLY A 370 -2.83 -4.98 21.07
N LEU A 371 -3.40 -3.81 21.34
CA LEU A 371 -3.51 -2.71 20.37
C LEU A 371 -2.15 -2.15 19.92
N ILE A 372 -1.17 -2.03 20.83
CA ILE A 372 0.14 -1.43 20.54
C ILE A 372 1.16 -2.49 20.10
N LEU A 373 1.24 -3.64 20.79
CA LEU A 373 2.27 -4.63 20.48
C LEU A 373 1.98 -5.41 19.20
N THR A 374 0.72 -5.62 18.81
CA THR A 374 0.42 -6.38 17.58
C THR A 374 0.95 -5.68 16.32
N PRO A 375 0.71 -4.38 16.10
CA PRO A 375 1.31 -3.64 15.00
C PRO A 375 2.84 -3.57 15.07
N LEU A 376 3.42 -3.49 16.28
CA LEU A 376 4.88 -3.48 16.45
C LEU A 376 5.51 -4.83 16.09
N VAL A 377 4.90 -5.95 16.49
CA VAL A 377 5.36 -7.30 16.10
C VAL A 377 5.28 -7.48 14.59
N PHE A 378 4.21 -6.99 13.96
CA PHE A 378 4.07 -7.02 12.50
C PHE A 378 5.15 -6.18 11.80
N SER A 379 5.37 -4.95 12.29
CA SER A 379 6.42 -4.05 11.79
C SER A 379 7.83 -4.63 12.01
N ALA A 380 8.06 -5.33 13.12
CA ALA A 380 9.32 -6.01 13.40
C ALA A 380 9.59 -7.15 12.41
N LEU A 381 8.58 -7.98 12.08
CA LEU A 381 8.70 -9.00 11.02
C LEU A 381 9.14 -8.39 9.69
N PHE A 382 8.57 -7.25 9.34
CA PHE A 382 8.90 -6.53 8.12
C PHE A 382 10.31 -5.93 8.16
N SER A 383 10.68 -5.34 9.29
CA SER A 383 12.01 -4.75 9.51
C SER A 383 13.11 -5.81 9.49
N LEU A 384 12.82 -7.04 9.96
CA LEU A 384 13.73 -8.18 9.85
C LEU A 384 14.06 -8.51 8.39
N ASN A 385 13.13 -8.33 7.44
CA ASN A 385 13.41 -8.51 6.02
C ASN A 385 14.46 -7.50 5.51
N LEU A 386 14.45 -6.27 6.01
CA LEU A 386 15.47 -5.27 5.64
C LEU A 386 16.88 -5.73 6.06
N LEU A 387 16.99 -6.41 7.21
CA LEU A 387 18.25 -6.97 7.70
C LEU A 387 18.70 -8.22 6.91
N CYS A 388 17.77 -8.92 6.25
CA CYS A 388 18.05 -10.08 5.41
C CYS A 388 18.38 -9.72 3.95
N LYS A 389 18.36 -8.44 3.56
CA LYS A 389 18.74 -8.03 2.20
C LYS A 389 20.23 -8.35 1.93
N PRO A 390 20.60 -8.81 0.72
CA PRO A 390 21.99 -9.05 0.35
C PRO A 390 22.89 -7.85 0.68
N ARG A 391 24.08 -8.11 1.24
CA ARG A 391 25.07 -7.08 1.54
C ARG A 391 25.38 -6.28 0.26
N GLY A 392 25.25 -4.95 0.34
CA GLY A 392 25.50 -4.03 -0.77
C GLY A 392 24.26 -3.34 -1.34
N ILE A 393 23.04 -3.77 -0.96
CA ILE A 393 21.80 -3.04 -1.29
C ILE A 393 21.54 -2.00 -0.20
N SER A 394 21.66 -0.72 -0.53
CA SER A 394 21.31 0.36 0.41
C SER A 394 19.82 0.31 0.75
N THR A 395 19.49 0.48 2.02
CA THR A 395 18.10 0.62 2.47
C THR A 395 17.60 1.98 2.00
N SER A 396 16.53 2.01 1.19
CA SER A 396 15.98 3.30 0.76
C SER A 396 15.26 3.97 1.93
N PRO A 397 15.18 5.32 1.95
CA PRO A 397 14.32 6.04 2.89
C PRO A 397 12.86 5.56 2.84
N ASP A 398 12.39 5.11 1.67
CA ASP A 398 11.06 4.54 1.47
C ASP A 398 10.85 3.23 2.22
N ASP A 399 11.84 2.33 2.18
CA ASP A 399 11.80 1.07 2.93
C ASP A 399 11.65 1.33 4.44
N LEU A 400 12.33 2.37 4.95
CA LEU A 400 12.26 2.78 6.35
C LEU A 400 10.89 3.39 6.69
N LEU A 401 10.39 4.31 5.88
CA LEU A 401 9.05 4.91 6.04
C LEU A 401 7.95 3.84 6.01
N GLN A 402 8.05 2.89 5.08
CA GLN A 402 7.11 1.79 4.97
C GLN A 402 7.13 0.92 6.24
N SER A 403 8.32 0.53 6.70
CA SER A 403 8.50 -0.39 7.82
C SER A 403 8.08 0.23 9.16
N PHE A 404 8.47 1.48 9.42
CA PHE A 404 8.31 2.11 10.73
C PHE A 404 7.07 3.00 10.85
N PHE A 405 6.47 3.42 9.74
CA PHE A 405 5.30 4.30 9.77
C PHE A 405 4.07 3.68 9.13
N PHE A 406 4.07 3.42 7.81
CA PHE A 406 2.84 3.02 7.11
C PHE A 406 2.27 1.68 7.55
N ILE A 407 3.12 0.68 7.66
CA ILE A 407 2.72 -0.67 8.06
C ILE A 407 2.17 -0.69 9.49
N PRO A 408 2.91 -0.24 10.52
CA PRO A 408 2.39 -0.27 11.89
C PRO A 408 1.13 0.59 12.02
N LEU A 409 1.03 1.71 11.32
CA LEU A 409 -0.15 2.58 11.35
C LEU A 409 -1.39 1.90 10.75
N THR A 410 -1.25 1.24 9.60
CA THR A 410 -2.36 0.51 8.98
C THR A 410 -2.78 -0.70 9.83
N PHE A 411 -1.81 -1.42 10.40
CA PHE A 411 -2.10 -2.52 11.31
C PHE A 411 -2.75 -2.06 12.61
N PHE A 412 -2.36 -0.89 13.11
CA PHE A 412 -2.99 -0.23 14.25
C PHE A 412 -4.45 0.13 13.94
N MET A 413 -4.76 0.70 12.76
CA MET A 413 -6.16 0.97 12.37
C MET A 413 -7.03 -0.29 12.37
N LEU A 414 -6.55 -1.36 11.73
CA LEU A 414 -7.24 -2.65 11.70
C LEU A 414 -7.40 -3.23 13.12
N GLY A 415 -6.37 -3.12 13.96
CA GLY A 415 -6.39 -3.51 15.36
C GLY A 415 -7.34 -2.68 16.20
N TYR A 416 -7.46 -1.38 15.91
CA TYR A 416 -8.38 -0.46 16.58
C TYR A 416 -9.83 -0.74 16.19
N MET A 417 -10.10 -1.02 14.91
CA MET A 417 -11.41 -1.49 14.45
C MET A 417 -11.81 -2.79 15.16
N TYR A 418 -10.89 -3.75 15.25
CA TYR A 418 -11.13 -4.97 16.01
C TYR A 418 -11.37 -4.67 17.50
N TYR A 419 -10.56 -3.83 18.11
CA TYR A 419 -10.70 -3.44 19.52
C TYR A 419 -12.08 -2.82 19.83
N ARG A 420 -12.60 -1.99 18.92
CA ARG A 420 -13.90 -1.31 19.08
C ARG A 420 -15.09 -2.23 18.78
N THR A 421 -15.02 -3.01 17.71
CA THR A 421 -16.15 -3.84 17.25
C THR A 421 -16.17 -5.22 17.89
N ARG A 422 -15.01 -5.71 18.35
CA ARG A 422 -14.76 -7.09 18.78
C ARG A 422 -15.21 -8.12 17.77
N ASN A 423 -15.17 -7.74 16.49
CA ASN A 423 -15.58 -8.57 15.36
C ASN A 423 -14.47 -8.60 14.32
N ILE A 424 -13.92 -9.79 14.06
CA ILE A 424 -12.86 -10.00 13.08
C ILE A 424 -13.32 -9.64 11.67
N PHE A 425 -14.61 -9.80 11.35
CA PHE A 425 -15.13 -9.43 10.03
C PHE A 425 -14.96 -7.96 9.69
N CYS A 426 -14.95 -7.07 10.68
CA CYS A 426 -14.74 -5.65 10.40
C CYS A 426 -13.33 -5.39 9.85
N SER A 427 -12.32 -5.97 10.50
CA SER A 427 -10.93 -5.89 10.05
C SER A 427 -10.71 -6.69 8.76
N THR A 428 -11.32 -7.87 8.63
CA THR A 428 -11.26 -8.68 7.40
C THR A 428 -11.88 -7.96 6.22
N ALA A 429 -13.04 -7.33 6.38
CA ALA A 429 -13.70 -6.59 5.32
C ALA A 429 -12.84 -5.41 4.85
N LEU A 430 -12.31 -4.61 5.78
CA LEU A 430 -11.42 -3.51 5.40
C LEU A 430 -10.16 -4.03 4.70
N HIS A 431 -9.52 -5.07 5.24
CA HIS A 431 -8.32 -5.65 4.64
C HIS A 431 -8.60 -6.22 3.24
N ALA A 432 -9.71 -6.93 3.04
CA ALA A 432 -10.11 -7.42 1.74
C ALA A 432 -10.37 -6.29 0.75
N LEU A 433 -11.03 -5.19 1.17
CA LEU A 433 -11.25 -4.01 0.34
C LEU A 433 -9.91 -3.35 -0.06
N LEU A 434 -8.97 -3.23 0.87
CA LEU A 434 -7.63 -2.69 0.62
C LEU A 434 -6.79 -3.57 -0.32
N LEU A 435 -7.03 -4.87 -0.40
CA LEU A 435 -6.36 -5.77 -1.36
C LEU A 435 -7.02 -5.74 -2.74
N PHE A 436 -8.36 -5.73 -2.76
CA PHE A 436 -9.13 -5.97 -3.96
C PHE A 436 -9.39 -4.72 -4.80
N LEU A 437 -9.85 -3.64 -4.16
CA LEU A 437 -10.31 -2.45 -4.88
C LEU A 437 -9.20 -1.67 -5.60
N PRO A 438 -7.95 -1.56 -5.09
CA PRO A 438 -6.89 -0.88 -5.84
C PRO A 438 -6.60 -1.51 -7.20
N GLU A 439 -6.81 -2.82 -7.35
CA GLU A 439 -6.64 -3.49 -8.64
C GLU A 439 -7.80 -3.29 -9.58
N LEU A 440 -9.03 -3.22 -9.06
CA LEU A 440 -10.25 -3.16 -9.85
C LEU A 440 -10.55 -1.74 -10.37
N LEU A 441 -10.29 -0.73 -9.53
CA LEU A 441 -10.68 0.65 -9.78
C LEU A 441 -9.72 1.37 -10.72
N ILE A 442 -10.28 2.25 -11.54
CA ILE A 442 -9.55 3.20 -12.40
C ILE A 442 -9.65 4.57 -11.71
N PHE A 443 -8.52 5.27 -11.55
CA PHE A 443 -8.42 6.57 -10.84
C PHE A 443 -7.99 7.73 -11.76
#